data_AF-A0A6P5N9L3-F1
#
_entry.id   AF-A0A6P5N9L3-F1
#
_cell.length_a   1.000
_cell.length_b   1.000
_cell.length_c   1.000
_cell.angle_alpha   90.00
_cell.angle_beta   90.00
_cell.angle_gamma   90.00
#
_symmetry.space_group_name_H-M   'P 1'
#
loop_
_entity.id
_entity.type
_entity.pdbx_description
1 polymer ?
#
loop_
_entity_poly.entity_id
_entity_poly.type
_entity_poly.pdbx_seq_one_letter_code
_entity_poly.pdbx_strand_id
1 'polypeptide(L)'
;MDFGGSMQGYVKASYVVFAFFSAFFFGAIKGLVVGPIAALILIIGNVGVILGLFPWHVAWTVYTLLKIEIFDAALKVAFLIALPALFGIWLGIGIAGSVLLGVGYGFFTPWVSTFEAFRYDNESKKFLHCLVDGTLGTIKGSCTVVRDFADMCYHSYPSYLKEIRESPSSNECLRLRLIHVPACIIVGIMGLIVEIPLFTAIAIIKSPFLLFKGWFRLLHDLISREGPFLETACVPIAGLTIFVWPLVVIASILLAIFSSIFIGLYASVIVYQERSFRRGLAYVIAMVAEFDEYTNDWLYLREGTFLPKPQYRKKMVSQSSEFSVRGNNSVSGRVNTSMEAPAMFMPSLAPSRSVRETIQEVKMVQIWGNMMRYCEMKGKELLDANVLSQSDLYEWLRGKNGNEAAIVGVGLPCYSLLQTLLFSIKANSSGVLLLEDFEITYLNRPKDKLLDWFFNPVMVLKEQIRVITLVEDEVRYLEKVVLFGSNKQRLEAWDNGGLVITDALRAAQIEGISRRMIGMIRSVSKFPTYRRKFRHVVKTLVAHSLEKDASETALVSCYVEKDVAEKALVIHSLEKDIAGPGRSTRSIVSVPSDDNV
;
A
#
# COMPACT_ATOMS: atom_id res chain seq x y z
N MET A 1 52.45 -29.05 -8.75
CA MET A 1 51.30 -29.67 -9.42
C MET A 1 50.09 -29.49 -8.52
N ASP A 2 49.34 -28.40 -8.69
CA ASP A 2 48.15 -28.06 -7.89
C ASP A 2 46.88 -28.79 -8.37
N PHE A 3 46.97 -30.12 -8.49
CA PHE A 3 45.85 -30.94 -8.98
C PHE A 3 44.69 -31.03 -7.98
N GLY A 4 44.97 -30.99 -6.67
CA GLY A 4 43.96 -31.13 -5.61
C GLY A 4 42.99 -29.94 -5.50
N GLY A 5 43.49 -28.71 -5.62
CA GLY A 5 42.66 -27.49 -5.58
C GLY A 5 41.80 -27.33 -6.83
N SER A 6 42.33 -27.72 -7.99
CA SER A 6 41.62 -27.73 -9.28
C SER A 6 40.46 -28.72 -9.27
N MET A 7 40.69 -29.97 -8.83
CA MET A 7 39.66 -31.01 -8.81
C MET A 7 38.50 -30.68 -7.84
N GLN A 8 38.79 -30.10 -6.68
CA GLN A 8 37.76 -29.65 -5.74
C GLN A 8 36.94 -28.47 -6.30
N GLY A 9 37.56 -27.59 -7.08
CA GLY A 9 36.87 -26.53 -7.82
C GLY A 9 35.94 -27.08 -8.90
N TYR A 10 36.40 -28.05 -9.69
CA TYR A 10 35.59 -28.71 -10.73
C TYR A 10 34.39 -29.47 -10.15
N VAL A 11 34.56 -30.16 -9.02
CA VAL A 11 33.45 -30.87 -8.34
C VAL A 11 32.41 -29.90 -7.77
N LYS A 12 32.84 -28.76 -7.23
CA LYS A 12 31.90 -27.72 -6.77
C LYS A 12 31.16 -27.07 -7.93
N ALA A 13 31.85 -26.78 -9.03
CA ALA A 13 31.23 -26.21 -10.23
C ALA A 13 30.22 -27.18 -10.85
N SER A 14 30.57 -28.46 -10.99
CA SER A 14 29.65 -29.48 -11.52
C SER A 14 28.43 -29.68 -10.63
N TYR A 15 28.59 -29.63 -9.31
CA TYR A 15 27.47 -29.69 -8.36
C TYR A 15 26.51 -28.49 -8.50
N VAL A 16 27.03 -27.26 -8.62
CA VAL A 16 26.20 -26.06 -8.81
C VAL A 16 25.43 -26.11 -10.13
N VAL A 17 26.09 -26.54 -11.20
CA VAL A 17 25.46 -26.71 -12.53
C VAL A 17 24.38 -27.79 -12.46
N PHE A 18 24.68 -28.94 -11.86
CA PHE A 18 23.70 -30.01 -11.68
C PHE A 18 22.51 -29.58 -10.81
N ALA A 19 22.75 -28.86 -9.71
CA ALA A 19 21.72 -28.34 -8.84
C ALA A 19 20.83 -27.32 -9.56
N PHE A 20 21.43 -26.44 -10.39
CA PHE A 20 20.70 -25.49 -11.22
C PHE A 20 19.77 -26.21 -12.20
N PHE A 21 20.28 -27.14 -13.01
CA PHE A 21 19.46 -27.87 -13.98
C PHE A 21 18.38 -28.70 -13.29
N SER A 22 18.72 -29.36 -12.18
CA SER A 22 17.75 -30.12 -11.38
C SER A 22 16.62 -29.22 -10.88
N ALA A 23 16.94 -28.07 -10.28
CA ALA A 23 15.95 -27.08 -9.83
C ALA A 23 15.13 -26.50 -10.98
N PHE A 24 15.76 -26.27 -12.13
CA PHE A 24 15.13 -25.74 -13.32
C PHE A 24 14.06 -26.68 -13.86
N PHE A 25 14.41 -27.94 -14.11
CA PHE A 25 13.47 -28.95 -14.61
C PHE A 25 12.41 -29.30 -13.55
N PHE A 26 12.82 -29.44 -12.29
CA PHE A 26 11.89 -29.72 -11.21
C PHE A 26 10.87 -28.60 -11.01
N GLY A 27 11.33 -27.34 -11.04
CA GLY A 27 10.47 -26.16 -10.97
C GLY A 27 9.54 -26.04 -12.18
N ALA A 28 10.00 -26.40 -13.38
CA ALA A 28 9.15 -26.46 -14.57
C ALA A 28 8.06 -27.55 -14.46
N ILE A 29 8.42 -28.76 -14.03
CA ILE A 29 7.44 -29.85 -13.76
C ILE A 29 6.43 -29.40 -12.71
N LYS A 30 6.89 -28.78 -11.63
CA LYS A 30 6.02 -28.24 -10.58
C LYS A 30 5.09 -27.15 -11.10
N GLY A 31 5.60 -26.24 -11.93
CA GLY A 31 4.79 -25.26 -12.65
C GLY A 31 3.74 -25.91 -13.55
N LEU A 32 4.05 -27.05 -14.19
CA LEU A 32 3.09 -27.79 -15.01
C LEU A 32 2.07 -28.60 -14.20
N VAL A 33 2.40 -29.05 -12.99
CA VAL A 33 1.49 -29.84 -12.13
C VAL A 33 0.63 -28.95 -11.24
N VAL A 34 1.26 -28.03 -10.49
CA VAL A 34 0.57 -27.13 -9.55
C VAL A 34 0.00 -25.91 -10.27
N GLY A 35 0.67 -25.44 -11.31
CA GLY A 35 0.31 -24.21 -12.00
C GLY A 35 -1.08 -24.21 -12.64
N PRO A 36 -1.56 -25.28 -13.29
CA PRO A 36 -2.93 -25.32 -13.80
C PRO A 36 -3.97 -25.14 -12.70
N ILE A 37 -3.77 -25.75 -11.52
CA ILE A 37 -4.67 -25.60 -10.37
C ILE A 37 -4.64 -24.16 -9.85
N ALA A 38 -3.45 -23.61 -9.63
CA ALA A 38 -3.25 -22.24 -9.18
C ALA A 38 -3.82 -21.20 -10.17
N ALA A 39 -3.64 -21.43 -11.47
CA ALA A 39 -4.16 -20.59 -12.54
C ALA A 39 -5.69 -20.68 -12.61
N LEU A 40 -6.28 -21.88 -12.49
CA LEU A 40 -7.72 -22.07 -12.52
C LEU A 40 -8.40 -21.35 -11.36
N ILE A 41 -7.84 -21.42 -10.15
CA ILE A 41 -8.32 -20.69 -8.97
C ILE A 41 -8.33 -19.18 -9.25
N LEU A 42 -7.23 -18.64 -9.81
CA LEU A 42 -7.13 -17.22 -10.14
C LEU A 42 -8.13 -16.80 -11.22
N ILE A 43 -8.23 -17.56 -12.31
CA ILE A 43 -9.09 -17.24 -13.45
C ILE A 43 -10.55 -17.31 -13.02
N ILE A 44 -11.00 -18.43 -12.44
CA ILE A 44 -12.38 -18.59 -11.99
C ILE A 44 -12.70 -17.58 -10.89
N GLY A 45 -11.79 -17.39 -9.93
CA GLY A 45 -11.97 -16.44 -8.84
C GLY A 45 -12.14 -15.00 -9.33
N ASN A 46 -11.20 -14.50 -10.14
CA ASN A 46 -11.25 -13.12 -10.63
C ASN A 46 -12.40 -12.91 -11.61
N VAL A 47 -12.64 -13.84 -12.55
CA VAL A 47 -13.77 -13.74 -13.48
C VAL A 47 -15.10 -13.80 -12.72
N GLY A 48 -15.21 -14.66 -11.71
CA GLY A 48 -16.38 -14.73 -10.83
C GLY A 48 -16.62 -13.43 -10.07
N VAL A 49 -15.57 -12.80 -9.53
CA VAL A 49 -15.65 -11.46 -8.90
C VAL A 49 -16.08 -10.40 -9.90
N ILE A 50 -15.49 -10.39 -11.10
CA ILE A 50 -15.84 -9.44 -12.16
C ILE A 50 -17.31 -9.57 -12.51
N LEU A 51 -17.77 -10.77 -12.90
CA LEU A 51 -19.15 -11.00 -13.34
C LEU A 51 -20.16 -10.81 -12.21
N GLY A 52 -19.85 -11.27 -11.00
CA GLY A 52 -20.74 -11.18 -9.83
C GLY A 52 -20.92 -9.75 -9.33
N LEU A 53 -19.85 -8.94 -9.32
CA LEU A 53 -19.92 -7.53 -8.88
C LEU A 53 -20.23 -6.56 -10.02
N PHE A 54 -20.23 -7.01 -11.28
CA PHE A 54 -20.46 -6.13 -12.43
C PHE A 54 -21.78 -5.34 -12.36
N PRO A 55 -22.95 -5.94 -12.05
CA PRO A 55 -24.19 -5.17 -11.95
C PRO A 55 -24.12 -4.11 -10.85
N TRP A 56 -23.47 -4.44 -9.72
CA TRP A 56 -23.27 -3.53 -8.60
C TRP A 56 -22.34 -2.37 -8.98
N HIS A 57 -21.24 -2.64 -9.69
CA HIS A 57 -20.35 -1.62 -10.21
C HIS A 57 -21.09 -0.69 -11.16
N VAL A 58 -21.81 -1.23 -12.15
CA VAL A 58 -22.61 -0.45 -13.10
C VAL A 58 -23.58 0.48 -12.36
N ALA A 59 -24.35 -0.06 -11.42
CA ALA A 59 -25.30 0.71 -10.63
C ALA A 59 -24.60 1.85 -9.85
N TRP A 60 -23.48 1.56 -9.18
CA TRP A 60 -22.76 2.55 -8.38
C TRP A 60 -22.08 3.63 -9.23
N THR A 61 -21.57 3.28 -10.42
CA THR A 61 -21.01 4.25 -11.38
C THR A 61 -22.10 5.17 -11.89
N VAL A 62 -23.24 4.63 -12.33
CA VAL A 62 -24.37 5.42 -12.84
C VAL A 62 -24.92 6.33 -11.74
N TYR A 63 -25.12 5.79 -10.53
CA TYR A 63 -25.55 6.57 -9.38
C TYR A 63 -24.60 7.75 -9.11
N THR A 64 -23.29 7.47 -9.11
CA THR A 64 -22.26 8.49 -8.89
C THR A 64 -22.27 9.55 -9.99
N LEU A 65 -22.34 9.15 -11.26
CA LEU A 65 -22.37 10.05 -12.40
C LEU A 65 -23.59 11.00 -12.36
N LEU A 66 -24.76 10.49 -11.95
CA LEU A 66 -25.97 11.29 -11.82
C LEU A 66 -25.87 12.31 -10.67
N LYS A 67 -25.26 11.90 -9.54
CA LYS A 67 -25.14 12.71 -8.32
C LYS A 67 -24.00 13.72 -8.33
N ILE A 68 -22.96 13.55 -9.14
CA ILE A 68 -21.85 14.51 -9.23
C ILE A 68 -22.39 15.87 -9.72
N GLU A 69 -22.08 16.93 -8.98
CA GLU A 69 -22.48 18.31 -9.31
C GLU A 69 -21.47 19.01 -10.22
N ILE A 70 -20.27 18.44 -10.38
CA ILE A 70 -19.17 19.00 -11.19
C ILE A 70 -19.51 19.03 -12.69
N PHE A 71 -20.34 18.09 -13.17
CA PHE A 71 -20.67 17.91 -14.58
C PHE A 71 -22.02 18.52 -14.94
N ASP A 72 -22.10 19.20 -16.08
CA ASP A 72 -23.39 19.66 -16.62
C ASP A 72 -24.24 18.50 -17.17
N ALA A 73 -25.51 18.79 -17.47
CA ALA A 73 -26.45 17.78 -17.96
C ALA A 73 -26.02 17.14 -19.30
N ALA A 74 -25.46 17.91 -20.23
CA ALA A 74 -25.01 17.39 -21.52
C ALA A 74 -23.82 16.44 -21.36
N LEU A 75 -22.90 16.75 -20.46
CA LEU A 75 -21.77 15.86 -20.15
C LEU A 75 -22.21 14.58 -19.46
N LYS A 76 -23.17 14.65 -18.53
CA LYS A 76 -23.76 13.45 -17.92
C LYS A 76 -24.37 12.53 -18.97
N VAL A 77 -25.14 13.08 -19.92
CA VAL A 77 -25.72 12.32 -21.02
C VAL A 77 -24.64 11.71 -21.92
N ALA A 78 -23.61 12.48 -22.29
CA ALA A 78 -22.52 11.99 -23.12
C ALA A 78 -21.77 10.81 -22.45
N PHE A 79 -21.48 10.92 -21.14
CA PHE A 79 -20.87 9.83 -20.40
C PHE A 79 -21.80 8.62 -20.30
N LEU A 80 -23.10 8.80 -20.06
CA LEU A 80 -24.08 7.70 -20.02
C LEU A 80 -24.16 6.95 -21.36
N ILE A 81 -24.00 7.65 -22.50
CA ILE A 81 -23.97 7.01 -23.83
C ILE A 81 -22.66 6.24 -24.04
N ALA A 82 -21.52 6.77 -23.56
CA ALA A 82 -20.22 6.11 -23.67
C ALA A 82 -20.03 4.95 -22.68
N LEU A 83 -20.76 4.96 -21.57
CA LEU A 83 -20.59 4.04 -20.45
C LEU A 83 -20.72 2.55 -20.82
N PRO A 84 -21.69 2.12 -21.66
CA PRO A 84 -21.79 0.73 -22.09
C PRO A 84 -20.54 0.22 -22.81
N ALA A 85 -19.95 1.05 -23.68
CA ALA A 85 -18.72 0.70 -24.38
C ALA A 85 -17.55 0.59 -23.41
N LEU A 86 -17.43 1.53 -22.47
CA LEU A 86 -16.39 1.50 -21.42
C LEU A 86 -16.52 0.26 -20.52
N PHE A 87 -17.74 -0.14 -20.16
CA PHE A 87 -17.98 -1.37 -19.41
C PHE A 87 -17.66 -2.63 -20.21
N GLY A 88 -17.97 -2.65 -21.51
CA GLY A 88 -17.59 -3.76 -22.40
C GLY A 88 -16.07 -3.91 -22.50
N ILE A 89 -15.35 -2.80 -22.67
CA ILE A 89 -13.88 -2.78 -22.69
C ILE A 89 -13.32 -3.23 -21.34
N TRP A 90 -13.83 -2.71 -20.22
CA TRP A 90 -13.43 -3.11 -18.88
C TRP A 90 -13.62 -4.60 -18.64
N LEU A 91 -14.77 -5.16 -19.04
CA LEU A 91 -15.07 -6.58 -18.91
C LEU A 91 -14.09 -7.44 -19.74
N GLY A 92 -13.88 -7.06 -21.00
CA GLY A 92 -12.96 -7.76 -21.90
C GLY A 92 -11.52 -7.75 -21.39
N ILE A 93 -11.00 -6.57 -21.02
CA ILE A 93 -9.65 -6.41 -20.45
C ILE A 93 -9.55 -7.14 -19.11
N GLY A 94 -10.57 -7.08 -18.26
CA GLY A 94 -10.58 -7.75 -16.96
C GLY A 94 -10.49 -9.27 -17.09
N ILE A 95 -11.25 -9.87 -18.03
CA ILE A 95 -11.22 -11.31 -18.30
C ILE A 95 -9.87 -11.71 -18.92
N ALA A 96 -9.42 -11.00 -19.97
CA ALA A 96 -8.14 -11.29 -20.62
C ALA A 96 -6.96 -11.15 -19.65
N GLY A 97 -6.96 -10.08 -18.85
CA GLY A 97 -5.97 -9.85 -17.80
C GLY A 97 -5.99 -10.93 -16.72
N SER A 98 -7.17 -11.45 -16.35
CA SER A 98 -7.30 -12.56 -15.39
C SER A 98 -6.71 -13.86 -15.93
N VAL A 99 -6.87 -14.15 -17.23
CA VAL A 99 -6.25 -15.31 -17.90
C VAL A 99 -4.74 -15.17 -17.95
N LEU A 100 -4.24 -14.03 -18.43
CA LEU A 100 -2.80 -13.76 -18.53
C LEU A 100 -2.12 -13.82 -17.15
N LEU A 101 -2.71 -13.15 -16.16
CA LEU A 101 -2.22 -13.17 -14.78
C LEU A 101 -2.31 -14.56 -14.16
N GLY A 102 -3.41 -15.28 -14.38
CA GLY A 102 -3.60 -16.63 -13.88
C GLY A 102 -2.55 -17.61 -14.40
N VAL A 103 -2.32 -17.63 -15.71
CA VAL A 103 -1.30 -18.47 -16.35
C VAL A 103 0.11 -18.06 -15.91
N GLY A 104 0.41 -16.76 -15.93
CA GLY A 104 1.72 -16.25 -15.51
C GLY A 104 2.03 -16.58 -14.05
N TYR A 105 1.12 -16.23 -13.13
CA TYR A 105 1.28 -16.53 -11.72
C TYR A 105 1.37 -18.04 -11.45
N GLY A 106 0.43 -18.81 -12.01
CA GLY A 106 0.36 -20.25 -11.81
C GLY A 106 1.64 -20.97 -12.26
N PHE A 107 2.22 -20.56 -13.39
CA PHE A 107 3.44 -21.20 -13.90
C PHE A 107 4.71 -20.68 -13.22
N PHE A 108 4.88 -19.35 -13.09
CA PHE A 108 6.14 -18.78 -12.61
C PHE A 108 6.29 -18.83 -11.08
N THR A 109 5.22 -18.76 -10.29
CA THR A 109 5.35 -18.75 -8.82
C THR A 109 5.90 -20.05 -8.25
N PRO A 110 5.39 -21.26 -8.58
CA PRO A 110 6.00 -22.51 -8.14
C PRO A 110 7.43 -22.67 -8.65
N TRP A 111 7.70 -22.17 -9.86
CA TRP A 111 9.03 -22.24 -10.45
C TRP A 111 10.04 -21.40 -9.66
N VAL A 112 9.72 -20.14 -9.37
CA VAL A 112 10.57 -19.25 -8.56
C VAL A 112 10.74 -19.78 -7.14
N SER A 113 9.68 -20.28 -6.49
CA SER A 113 9.78 -20.86 -5.14
C SER A 113 10.73 -22.07 -5.08
N THR A 114 10.85 -22.84 -6.17
CA THR A 114 11.81 -23.95 -6.26
C THR A 114 13.25 -23.46 -6.16
N PHE A 115 13.54 -22.27 -6.71
CA PHE A 115 14.84 -21.63 -6.62
C PHE A 115 15.07 -20.91 -5.28
N GLU A 116 14.02 -20.37 -4.65
CA GLU A 116 14.11 -19.78 -3.31
C GLU A 116 14.53 -20.79 -2.24
N ALA A 117 14.21 -22.08 -2.42
CA ALA A 117 14.64 -23.16 -1.54
C ALA A 117 16.17 -23.28 -1.39
N PHE A 118 16.95 -22.78 -2.37
CA PHE A 118 18.41 -22.79 -2.30
C PHE A 118 18.99 -21.72 -1.37
N ARG A 119 18.17 -20.76 -0.92
CA ARG A 119 18.56 -19.72 0.04
C ARG A 119 18.73 -20.25 1.47
N TYR A 120 18.17 -21.41 1.79
CA TYR A 120 18.28 -21.99 3.14
C TYR A 120 19.64 -22.68 3.34
N ASP A 121 20.34 -22.40 4.44
CA ASP A 121 21.72 -22.90 4.65
C ASP A 121 21.86 -24.43 4.79
N ASN A 122 20.79 -25.14 5.16
CA ASN A 122 20.86 -26.56 5.50
C ASN A 122 20.66 -27.50 4.29
N GLU A 123 21.72 -28.17 3.83
CA GLU A 123 21.76 -28.99 2.62
C GLU A 123 20.69 -30.10 2.56
N SER A 124 20.44 -30.80 3.67
CA SER A 124 19.42 -31.86 3.74
C SER A 124 17.99 -31.32 3.60
N LYS A 125 17.77 -30.08 4.07
CA LYS A 125 16.47 -29.41 3.98
C LYS A 125 16.26 -28.72 2.63
N LYS A 126 17.33 -28.38 1.88
CA LYS A 126 17.25 -27.74 0.55
C LYS A 126 16.42 -28.59 -0.44
N PHE A 127 16.68 -29.89 -0.52
CA PHE A 127 15.94 -30.79 -1.42
C PHE A 127 14.47 -30.94 -1.01
N LEU A 128 14.20 -31.08 0.28
CA LEU A 128 12.84 -31.21 0.79
C LEU A 128 12.04 -29.91 0.61
N HIS A 129 12.64 -28.75 0.86
CA HIS A 129 12.05 -27.45 0.59
C HIS A 129 11.86 -27.20 -0.92
N CYS A 130 12.79 -27.60 -1.77
CA CYS A 130 12.65 -27.54 -3.23
C CYS A 130 11.41 -28.32 -3.71
N LEU A 131 11.18 -29.50 -3.13
CA LEU A 131 9.99 -30.33 -3.36
C LEU A 131 8.69 -29.69 -2.83
N VAL A 132 8.68 -29.26 -1.57
CA VAL A 132 7.46 -28.83 -0.87
C VAL A 132 7.12 -27.35 -1.11
N ASP A 133 8.09 -26.45 -1.11
CA ASP A 133 7.87 -25.00 -1.14
C ASP A 133 7.38 -24.54 -2.52
N GLY A 134 6.25 -23.86 -2.58
CA GLY A 134 5.61 -23.47 -3.84
C GLY A 134 4.58 -24.49 -4.38
N THR A 135 4.24 -25.54 -3.62
CA THR A 135 3.05 -26.37 -3.90
C THR A 135 1.80 -25.74 -3.28
N LEU A 136 1.51 -26.04 -2.00
CA LEU A 136 0.40 -25.49 -1.24
C LEU A 136 0.53 -23.97 -1.06
N GLY A 137 1.77 -23.46 -0.97
CA GLY A 137 2.05 -22.03 -0.90
C GLY A 137 1.51 -21.26 -2.11
N THR A 138 1.69 -21.79 -3.31
CA THR A 138 1.15 -21.17 -4.55
C THR A 138 -0.36 -21.20 -4.56
N ILE A 139 -0.99 -22.32 -4.20
CA ILE A 139 -2.45 -22.44 -4.14
C ILE A 139 -3.04 -21.43 -3.13
N LYS A 140 -2.47 -21.34 -1.93
CA LYS A 140 -2.87 -20.35 -0.92
C LYS A 140 -2.63 -18.92 -1.40
N GLY A 141 -1.52 -18.71 -2.12
CA GLY A 141 -1.18 -17.45 -2.79
C GLY A 141 -2.22 -17.05 -3.83
N SER A 142 -2.67 -17.97 -4.69
CA SER A 142 -3.77 -17.77 -5.64
C SER A 142 -5.04 -17.29 -4.95
N CYS A 143 -5.48 -17.98 -3.89
CA CYS A 143 -6.65 -17.57 -3.10
C CYS A 143 -6.47 -16.18 -2.48
N THR A 144 -5.25 -15.85 -2.08
CA THR A 144 -4.90 -14.55 -1.49
C THR A 144 -5.00 -13.44 -2.54
N VAL A 145 -4.53 -13.68 -3.77
CA VAL A 145 -4.62 -12.74 -4.90
C VAL A 145 -6.08 -12.53 -5.31
N VAL A 146 -6.88 -13.60 -5.42
CA VAL A 146 -8.34 -13.48 -5.70
C VAL A 146 -9.03 -12.65 -4.62
N ARG A 147 -8.69 -12.90 -3.35
CA ARG A 147 -9.23 -12.14 -2.23
C ARG A 147 -8.85 -10.66 -2.31
N ASP A 148 -7.60 -10.35 -2.65
CA ASP A 148 -7.14 -8.96 -2.79
C ASP A 148 -7.86 -8.24 -3.93
N PHE A 149 -8.05 -8.94 -5.05
CA PHE A 149 -8.83 -8.44 -6.17
C PHE A 149 -10.30 -8.19 -5.78
N ALA A 150 -10.92 -9.13 -5.05
CA ALA A 150 -12.26 -8.97 -4.51
C ALA A 150 -12.37 -7.80 -3.53
N ASP A 151 -11.41 -7.65 -2.60
CA ASP A 151 -11.36 -6.53 -1.65
C ASP A 151 -11.25 -5.19 -2.41
N MET A 152 -10.46 -5.12 -3.49
CA MET A 152 -10.36 -3.94 -4.35
C MET A 152 -11.69 -3.62 -5.05
N CYS A 153 -12.35 -4.62 -5.65
CA CYS A 153 -13.62 -4.44 -6.34
C CYS A 153 -14.77 -4.09 -5.38
N TYR A 154 -14.79 -4.67 -4.18
CA TYR A 154 -15.88 -4.50 -3.23
C TYR A 154 -15.73 -3.23 -2.38
N HIS A 155 -14.50 -2.85 -2.02
CA HIS A 155 -14.26 -1.73 -1.09
C HIS A 155 -13.57 -0.54 -1.74
N SER A 156 -12.48 -0.76 -2.48
CA SER A 156 -11.69 0.36 -3.02
C SER A 156 -12.44 1.08 -4.13
N TYR A 157 -13.09 0.35 -5.04
CA TYR A 157 -13.84 0.93 -6.15
C TYR A 157 -15.00 1.85 -5.70
N PRO A 158 -15.93 1.42 -4.81
CA PRO A 158 -16.96 2.31 -4.30
C PRO A 158 -16.41 3.50 -3.50
N SER A 159 -15.28 3.34 -2.82
CA SER A 159 -14.60 4.41 -2.09
C SER A 159 -14.07 5.50 -3.02
N TYR A 160 -13.45 5.13 -4.15
CA TYR A 160 -13.05 6.12 -5.16
C TYR A 160 -14.25 6.88 -5.73
N LEU A 161 -15.33 6.18 -6.06
CA LEU A 161 -16.54 6.82 -6.57
C LEU A 161 -17.22 7.72 -5.51
N LYS A 162 -17.17 7.33 -4.23
CA LYS A 162 -17.63 8.17 -3.12
C LYS A 162 -16.80 9.47 -3.03
N GLU A 163 -15.49 9.37 -3.12
CA GLU A 163 -14.60 10.54 -3.06
C GLU A 163 -14.79 11.50 -4.24
N ILE A 164 -14.97 10.98 -5.45
CA ILE A 164 -15.27 11.81 -6.64
C ILE A 164 -16.62 12.52 -6.47
N ARG A 165 -17.59 11.87 -5.83
CA ARG A 165 -18.91 12.46 -5.55
C ARG A 165 -18.86 13.53 -4.47
N GLU A 166 -18.03 13.34 -3.46
CA GLU A 166 -17.91 14.22 -2.27
C GLU A 166 -16.81 15.28 -2.41
N SER A 167 -16.03 15.26 -3.49
CA SER A 167 -14.94 16.23 -3.68
C SER A 167 -15.51 17.64 -3.72
N PRO A 168 -15.03 18.56 -2.85
CA PRO A 168 -15.55 19.91 -2.80
C PRO A 168 -15.36 20.56 -4.17
N SER A 169 -16.43 21.16 -4.68
CA SER A 169 -16.44 21.94 -5.90
C SER A 169 -15.37 23.03 -5.80
N SER A 170 -14.18 22.79 -6.39
CA SER A 170 -13.44 23.92 -6.93
C SER A 170 -14.43 24.62 -7.87
N ASN A 171 -14.72 25.89 -7.60
CA ASN A 171 -15.84 26.72 -8.08
C ASN A 171 -16.08 26.82 -9.60
N GLU A 172 -15.57 25.91 -10.42
CA GLU A 172 -15.89 25.78 -11.83
C GLU A 172 -16.51 24.41 -12.07
N CYS A 173 -17.85 24.36 -12.17
CA CYS A 173 -18.50 23.27 -12.90
C CYS A 173 -17.76 23.11 -14.24
N LEU A 174 -17.29 21.91 -14.54
CA LEU A 174 -16.63 21.58 -15.80
C LEU A 174 -17.68 21.61 -16.92
N ARG A 175 -18.04 22.83 -17.34
CA ARG A 175 -18.98 23.09 -18.42
C ARG A 175 -18.32 22.69 -19.73
N LEU A 176 -18.68 21.52 -20.25
CA LEU A 176 -18.28 21.12 -21.59
C LEU A 176 -19.02 21.99 -22.59
N ARG A 177 -18.30 22.88 -23.28
CA ARG A 177 -18.80 23.38 -24.55
C ARG A 177 -18.67 22.24 -25.56
N LEU A 178 -19.81 21.68 -25.98
CA LEU A 178 -19.94 20.63 -27.00
C LEU A 178 -19.08 20.88 -28.25
N ILE A 179 -18.79 22.16 -28.56
CA ILE A 179 -17.89 22.58 -29.64
C ILE A 179 -16.48 21.95 -29.59
N HIS A 180 -15.97 21.58 -28.41
CA HIS A 180 -14.64 20.96 -28.28
C HIS A 180 -14.67 19.43 -28.38
N VAL A 181 -15.85 18.80 -28.34
CA VAL A 181 -15.98 17.33 -28.39
C VAL A 181 -15.46 16.74 -29.71
N PRO A 182 -15.80 17.28 -30.90
CA PRO A 182 -15.21 16.81 -32.15
C PRO A 182 -13.68 16.91 -32.17
N ALA A 183 -13.13 18.01 -31.64
CA ALA A 183 -11.69 18.20 -31.53
C ALA A 183 -11.05 17.15 -30.60
N CYS A 184 -11.69 16.81 -29.48
CA CYS A 184 -11.21 15.77 -28.57
C CYS A 184 -11.21 14.39 -29.25
N ILE A 185 -12.26 14.05 -30.02
CA ILE A 185 -12.37 12.79 -30.76
C ILE A 185 -11.27 12.70 -31.82
N ILE A 186 -11.11 13.74 -32.65
CA ILE A 186 -10.11 13.77 -33.72
C ILE A 186 -8.70 13.61 -33.13
N VAL A 187 -8.35 14.37 -32.10
CA VAL A 187 -7.01 14.28 -31.49
C VAL A 187 -6.80 12.94 -30.79
N GLY A 188 -7.82 12.37 -30.15
CA GLY A 188 -7.72 11.03 -29.55
C GLY A 188 -7.45 9.94 -30.59
N ILE A 189 -8.14 9.99 -31.73
CA ILE A 189 -7.89 9.09 -32.86
C ILE A 189 -6.48 9.30 -33.43
N MET A 190 -6.03 10.56 -33.58
CA MET A 190 -4.66 10.85 -34.01
C MET A 190 -3.62 10.33 -33.01
N GLY A 191 -3.89 10.44 -31.70
CA GLY A 191 -3.05 9.87 -30.65
C GLY A 191 -2.91 8.35 -30.82
N LEU A 192 -4.01 7.63 -31.05
CA LEU A 192 -3.96 6.19 -31.33
C LEU A 192 -3.18 5.86 -32.62
N ILE A 193 -3.42 6.60 -33.70
CA ILE A 193 -2.77 6.37 -35.00
C ILE A 193 -1.26 6.62 -34.94
N VAL A 194 -0.82 7.59 -34.14
CA VAL A 194 0.59 8.02 -34.08
C VAL A 194 1.34 7.29 -32.97
N GLU A 195 0.82 7.23 -31.75
CA GLU A 195 1.56 6.70 -30.60
C GLU A 195 1.71 5.18 -30.67
N ILE A 196 0.68 4.42 -31.06
CA ILE A 196 0.77 2.96 -31.15
C ILE A 196 1.95 2.52 -32.04
N PRO A 197 2.04 2.93 -33.32
CA PRO A 197 3.15 2.49 -34.16
C PRO A 197 4.50 3.04 -33.69
N LEU A 198 4.59 4.26 -33.18
CA LEU A 198 5.86 4.85 -32.76
C LEU A 198 6.40 4.23 -31.46
N PHE A 199 5.54 3.99 -30.46
CA PHE A 199 5.92 3.25 -29.24
C PHE A 199 6.34 1.83 -29.59
N THR A 200 5.60 1.17 -30.49
CA THR A 200 5.95 -0.16 -30.99
C THR A 200 7.32 -0.15 -31.66
N ALA A 201 7.58 0.80 -32.56
CA ALA A 201 8.85 0.92 -33.27
C ALA A 201 10.02 1.18 -32.31
N ILE A 202 9.88 2.13 -31.38
CA ILE A 202 10.89 2.44 -30.37
C ILE A 202 11.16 1.20 -29.50
N ALA A 203 10.10 0.53 -29.02
CA ALA A 203 10.23 -0.67 -28.21
C ALA A 203 10.96 -1.79 -28.97
N ILE A 204 10.59 -2.07 -30.21
CA ILE A 204 11.24 -3.11 -31.03
C ILE A 204 12.72 -2.75 -31.31
N ILE A 205 13.02 -1.51 -31.68
CA ILE A 205 14.39 -1.07 -31.97
C ILE A 205 15.28 -1.15 -30.72
N LYS A 206 14.74 -0.80 -29.55
CA LYS A 206 15.49 -0.79 -28.28
C LYS A 206 15.54 -2.13 -27.56
N SER A 207 14.64 -3.05 -27.89
CA SER A 207 14.58 -4.38 -27.26
C SER A 207 15.85 -5.22 -27.38
N PRO A 208 16.57 -5.23 -28.52
CA PRO A 208 17.88 -5.88 -28.61
C PRO A 208 18.87 -5.31 -27.59
N PHE A 209 18.92 -3.99 -27.40
CA PHE A 209 19.78 -3.36 -26.41
C PHE A 209 19.38 -3.75 -24.99
N LEU A 210 18.08 -3.77 -24.68
CA LEU A 210 17.56 -4.25 -23.39
C LEU A 210 17.97 -5.70 -23.13
N LEU A 211 17.87 -6.57 -24.14
CA LEU A 211 18.23 -7.97 -24.07
C LEU A 211 19.72 -8.14 -23.77
N PHE A 212 20.60 -7.61 -24.65
CA PHE A 212 22.04 -7.81 -24.53
C PHE A 212 22.64 -7.10 -23.31
N LYS A 213 22.20 -5.87 -23.02
CA LYS A 213 22.70 -5.12 -21.85
C LYS A 213 22.22 -5.74 -20.55
N GLY A 214 20.98 -6.19 -20.49
CA GLY A 214 20.44 -6.92 -19.34
C GLY A 214 21.18 -8.24 -19.10
N TRP A 215 21.41 -9.03 -20.15
CA TRP A 215 22.23 -10.23 -20.05
C TRP A 215 23.67 -9.94 -19.63
N PHE A 216 24.33 -8.96 -20.24
CA PHE A 216 25.69 -8.59 -19.89
C PHE A 216 25.79 -8.19 -18.41
N ARG A 217 24.84 -7.37 -17.93
CA ARG A 217 24.79 -6.96 -16.52
C ARG A 217 24.53 -8.15 -15.59
N LEU A 218 23.53 -8.98 -15.89
CA LEU A 218 23.22 -10.15 -15.06
C LEU A 218 24.38 -11.16 -15.03
N LEU A 219 25.08 -11.36 -16.16
CA LEU A 219 26.28 -12.19 -16.22
C LEU A 219 27.44 -11.57 -15.44
N HIS A 220 27.65 -10.26 -15.55
CA HIS A 220 28.67 -9.56 -14.80
C HIS A 220 28.40 -9.63 -13.29
N ASP A 221 27.17 -9.38 -12.85
CA ASP A 221 26.76 -9.46 -11.45
C ASP A 221 26.95 -10.89 -10.90
N LEU A 222 26.70 -11.91 -11.73
CA LEU A 222 26.93 -13.31 -11.40
C LEU A 222 28.42 -13.67 -11.25
N ILE A 223 29.29 -13.15 -12.15
CA ILE A 223 30.73 -13.44 -12.16
C ILE A 223 31.46 -12.66 -11.06
N SER A 224 31.13 -11.38 -10.90
CA SER A 224 31.76 -10.47 -9.94
C SER A 224 31.24 -10.65 -8.51
N ARG A 225 30.17 -11.45 -8.31
CA ARG A 225 29.51 -11.67 -7.00
C ARG A 225 29.10 -10.35 -6.33
N GLU A 226 28.57 -9.43 -7.12
CA GLU A 226 28.09 -8.13 -6.66
C GLU A 226 26.55 -8.07 -6.67
N GLY A 227 25.98 -7.18 -5.85
CA GLY A 227 24.52 -6.97 -5.80
C GLY A 227 23.73 -8.10 -5.10
N PRO A 228 22.54 -8.50 -5.59
CA PRO A 228 21.66 -9.47 -4.92
C PRO A 228 22.23 -10.90 -4.85
N PHE A 229 23.43 -11.12 -5.40
CA PHE A 229 24.06 -12.43 -5.60
C PHE A 229 25.35 -12.61 -4.79
N LEU A 230 25.49 -11.88 -3.68
CA LEU A 230 26.68 -11.95 -2.81
C LEU A 230 26.86 -13.32 -2.14
N GLU A 231 25.76 -14.03 -1.88
CA GLU A 231 25.78 -15.37 -1.29
C GLU A 231 25.81 -16.46 -2.38
N THR A 232 26.69 -17.45 -2.20
CA THR A 232 26.78 -18.61 -3.12
C THR A 232 25.47 -19.38 -3.26
N ALA A 233 24.57 -19.25 -2.27
CA ALA A 233 23.21 -19.78 -2.28
C ALA A 233 22.30 -19.16 -3.35
N CYS A 234 22.59 -17.93 -3.81
CA CYS A 234 21.76 -17.19 -4.77
C CYS A 234 22.14 -17.42 -6.24
N VAL A 235 23.24 -18.15 -6.52
CA VAL A 235 23.73 -18.44 -7.88
C VAL A 235 22.66 -19.11 -8.76
N PRO A 236 21.89 -20.09 -8.27
CA PRO A 236 20.81 -20.68 -9.08
C PRO A 236 19.70 -19.69 -9.44
N ILE A 237 19.33 -18.78 -8.52
CA ILE A 237 18.29 -17.76 -8.73
C ILE A 237 18.74 -16.75 -9.81
N ALA A 238 20.03 -16.37 -9.77
CA ALA A 238 20.63 -15.54 -10.80
C ALA A 238 20.56 -16.20 -12.18
N GLY A 239 20.89 -17.49 -12.26
CA GLY A 239 20.77 -18.28 -13.49
C GLY A 239 19.35 -18.32 -14.05
N LEU A 240 18.33 -18.46 -13.19
CA LEU A 240 16.93 -18.41 -13.60
C LEU A 240 16.58 -17.02 -14.18
N THR A 241 17.06 -15.96 -13.54
CA THR A 241 16.80 -14.57 -13.98
C THR A 241 17.40 -14.32 -15.36
N ILE A 242 18.62 -14.79 -15.63
CA ILE A 242 19.26 -14.72 -16.96
C ILE A 242 18.41 -15.47 -18.01
N PHE A 243 17.91 -16.65 -17.65
CA PHE A 243 17.10 -17.47 -18.56
C PHE A 243 15.73 -16.86 -18.85
N VAL A 244 15.08 -16.26 -17.85
CA VAL A 244 13.75 -15.63 -17.97
C VAL A 244 13.83 -14.23 -18.59
N TRP A 245 15.02 -13.61 -18.64
CA TRP A 245 15.22 -12.25 -19.17
C TRP A 245 14.61 -12.01 -20.56
N PRO A 246 14.74 -12.90 -21.57
CA PRO A 246 14.11 -12.70 -22.88
C PRO A 246 12.59 -12.58 -22.81
N LEU A 247 11.95 -13.32 -21.89
CA LEU A 247 10.51 -13.21 -21.67
C LEU A 247 10.13 -11.85 -21.09
N VAL A 248 10.96 -11.31 -20.18
CA VAL A 248 10.79 -9.96 -19.62
C VAL A 248 10.88 -8.92 -20.74
N VAL A 249 11.82 -9.08 -21.68
CA VAL A 249 11.94 -8.20 -22.85
C VAL A 249 10.67 -8.27 -23.71
N ILE A 250 10.18 -9.46 -24.04
CA ILE A 250 8.92 -9.63 -24.79
C ILE A 250 7.74 -8.97 -24.06
N ALA A 251 7.61 -9.22 -22.76
CA ALA A 251 6.56 -8.63 -21.94
C ALA A 251 6.64 -7.09 -21.92
N SER A 252 7.84 -6.51 -21.91
CA SER A 252 8.03 -5.06 -21.96
C SER A 252 7.57 -4.45 -23.29
N ILE A 253 7.78 -5.14 -24.43
CA ILE A 253 7.26 -4.71 -25.74
C ILE A 253 5.74 -4.73 -25.73
N LEU A 254 5.13 -5.84 -25.29
CA LEU A 254 3.68 -5.98 -25.21
C LEU A 254 3.07 -4.89 -24.30
N LEU A 255 3.73 -4.60 -23.17
CA LEU A 255 3.30 -3.55 -22.26
C LEU A 255 3.42 -2.15 -22.87
N ALA A 256 4.47 -1.87 -23.64
CA ALA A 256 4.62 -0.60 -24.35
C ALA A 256 3.53 -0.41 -25.42
N ILE A 257 3.21 -1.46 -26.17
CA ILE A 257 2.11 -1.44 -27.14
C ILE A 257 0.78 -1.19 -26.42
N PHE A 258 0.51 -1.92 -25.35
CA PHE A 258 -0.75 -1.78 -24.61
C PHE A 258 -0.89 -0.40 -23.95
N SER A 259 0.18 0.12 -23.34
CA SER A 259 0.15 1.42 -22.66
C SER A 259 -0.03 2.59 -23.64
N SER A 260 0.51 2.49 -24.85
CA SER A 260 0.38 3.52 -25.89
C SER A 260 -1.07 3.85 -26.26
N ILE A 261 -2.00 2.89 -26.12
CA ILE A 261 -3.43 3.12 -26.35
C ILE A 261 -3.98 4.15 -25.37
N PHE A 262 -3.66 3.99 -24.08
CA PHE A 262 -4.16 4.88 -23.02
C PHE A 262 -3.48 6.25 -23.06
N ILE A 263 -2.16 6.27 -23.32
CA ILE A 263 -1.40 7.51 -23.46
C ILE A 263 -1.94 8.29 -24.67
N GLY A 264 -2.16 7.64 -25.81
CA GLY A 264 -2.70 8.29 -27.01
C GLY A 264 -4.10 8.86 -26.80
N LEU A 265 -5.00 8.13 -26.14
CA LEU A 265 -6.33 8.62 -25.79
C LEU A 265 -6.30 9.78 -24.79
N TYR A 266 -5.27 9.87 -23.94
CA TYR A 266 -5.12 10.97 -23.00
C TYR A 266 -4.91 12.32 -23.71
N ALA A 267 -4.50 12.32 -24.98
CA ALA A 267 -4.47 13.52 -25.81
C ALA A 267 -5.83 14.24 -25.87
N SER A 268 -6.94 13.50 -25.87
CA SER A 268 -8.30 14.06 -25.79
C SER A 268 -8.52 14.84 -24.49
N VAL A 269 -7.98 14.34 -23.37
CA VAL A 269 -8.06 15.02 -22.06
C VAL A 269 -7.27 16.31 -22.09
N ILE A 270 -6.10 16.34 -22.73
CA ILE A 270 -5.30 17.56 -22.88
C ILE A 270 -6.02 18.62 -23.72
N VAL A 271 -6.64 18.24 -24.85
CA VAL A 271 -7.44 19.17 -25.66
C VAL A 271 -8.53 19.81 -24.81
N TYR A 272 -9.18 19.00 -23.97
CA TYR A 272 -10.24 19.45 -23.10
C TYR A 272 -9.74 20.40 -21.99
N GLN A 273 -8.67 20.03 -21.29
CA GLN A 273 -8.08 20.83 -20.21
C GLN A 273 -7.52 22.17 -20.71
N GLU A 274 -6.76 22.14 -21.81
CA GLU A 274 -6.09 23.33 -22.35
C GLU A 274 -6.99 24.15 -23.29
N ARG A 275 -8.17 23.62 -23.62
CA ARG A 275 -9.13 24.17 -24.59
C ARG A 275 -8.45 24.50 -25.93
N SER A 276 -7.54 23.63 -26.38
CA SER A 276 -6.70 23.88 -27.56
C SER A 276 -6.36 22.61 -28.32
N PHE A 277 -6.80 22.55 -29.58
CA PHE A 277 -6.46 21.46 -30.51
C PHE A 277 -4.95 21.32 -30.71
N ARG A 278 -4.24 22.45 -30.88
CA ARG A 278 -2.79 22.47 -31.09
C ARG A 278 -2.02 21.91 -29.90
N ARG A 279 -2.50 22.14 -28.67
CA ARG A 279 -1.90 21.59 -27.45
C ARG A 279 -2.10 20.07 -27.37
N GLY A 280 -3.26 19.57 -27.77
CA GLY A 280 -3.49 18.13 -27.91
C GLY A 280 -2.54 17.46 -28.91
N LEU A 281 -2.35 18.06 -30.09
CA LEU A 281 -1.39 17.54 -31.08
C LEU A 281 0.06 17.63 -30.57
N ALA A 282 0.40 18.73 -29.88
CA ALA A 282 1.71 18.85 -29.23
C ALA A 282 1.92 17.75 -28.18
N TYR A 283 0.87 17.37 -27.43
CA TYR A 283 0.96 16.28 -26.46
C TYR A 283 1.31 14.94 -27.14
N VAL A 284 0.60 14.59 -28.22
CA VAL A 284 0.86 13.34 -28.97
C VAL A 284 2.34 13.24 -29.38
N ILE A 285 2.90 14.34 -29.90
CA ILE A 285 4.31 14.38 -30.31
C ILE A 285 5.24 14.33 -29.11
N ALA A 286 4.94 15.11 -28.06
CA ALA A 286 5.77 15.19 -26.85
C ALA A 286 5.83 13.85 -26.10
N MET A 287 4.75 13.06 -26.08
CA MET A 287 4.73 11.78 -25.38
C MET A 287 5.60 10.72 -26.05
N VAL A 288 5.73 10.75 -27.37
CA VAL A 288 6.68 9.86 -28.08
C VAL A 288 8.12 10.23 -27.71
N ALA A 289 8.42 11.54 -27.64
CA ALA A 289 9.72 12.04 -27.19
C ALA A 289 10.00 11.63 -25.73
N GLU A 290 9.02 11.78 -24.84
CA GLU A 290 9.10 11.37 -23.43
C GLU A 290 9.35 9.86 -23.28
N PHE A 291 8.69 9.03 -24.09
CA PHE A 291 8.88 7.59 -24.08
C PHE A 291 10.26 7.18 -24.61
N ASP A 292 10.74 7.83 -25.68
CA ASP A 292 12.09 7.62 -26.20
C ASP A 292 13.16 8.01 -25.17
N GLU A 293 13.00 9.17 -24.53
CA GLU A 293 13.88 9.65 -23.45
C GLU A 293 13.86 8.69 -22.25
N TYR A 294 12.68 8.29 -21.78
CA TYR A 294 12.52 7.32 -20.70
C TYR A 294 13.21 5.99 -21.00
N THR A 295 13.06 5.48 -22.22
CA THR A 295 13.69 4.22 -22.63
C THR A 295 15.21 4.38 -22.86
N ASN A 296 15.69 5.56 -23.24
CA ASN A 296 17.13 5.85 -23.27
C ASN A 296 17.72 5.82 -21.87
N ASP A 297 17.08 6.49 -20.91
CA ASP A 297 17.53 6.53 -19.52
C ASP A 297 17.51 5.14 -18.88
N TRP A 298 16.43 4.39 -19.09
CA TRP A 298 16.31 3.00 -18.61
C TRP A 298 17.42 2.09 -19.14
N LEU A 299 17.83 2.32 -20.39
CA LEU A 299 18.89 1.57 -21.04
C LEU A 299 20.27 2.18 -20.85
N TYR A 300 20.40 3.28 -20.10
CA TYR A 300 21.61 4.10 -20.01
C TYR A 300 22.25 4.31 -21.39
N LEU A 301 21.43 4.75 -22.34
CA LEU A 301 21.86 5.23 -23.65
C LEU A 301 22.15 6.74 -23.53
N ARG A 302 22.24 7.44 -24.66
CA ARG A 302 22.44 8.89 -24.68
C ARG A 302 21.35 9.61 -23.88
N GLU A 303 21.74 10.57 -23.06
CA GLU A 303 20.81 11.44 -22.32
C GLU A 303 19.94 12.26 -23.29
N GLY A 304 18.63 12.27 -23.03
CA GLY A 304 17.62 12.97 -23.83
C GLY A 304 17.12 12.19 -25.06
N THR A 305 16.36 12.88 -25.91
CA THR A 305 15.80 12.35 -27.16
C THR A 305 16.08 13.31 -28.33
N PHE A 306 16.19 12.76 -29.54
CA PHE A 306 16.25 13.57 -30.76
C PHE A 306 14.87 14.02 -31.26
N LEU A 307 13.80 13.47 -30.67
CA LEU A 307 12.44 13.78 -31.06
C LEU A 307 12.02 15.16 -30.53
N PRO A 308 11.19 15.91 -31.28
CA PRO A 308 10.72 17.21 -30.84
C PRO A 308 9.85 17.07 -29.59
N LYS A 309 10.11 17.93 -28.58
CA LYS A 309 9.35 17.98 -27.32
C LYS A 309 8.55 19.29 -27.23
N PRO A 310 7.46 19.44 -28.00
CA PRO A 310 6.68 20.67 -27.99
C PRO A 310 5.94 20.84 -26.65
N GLN A 311 5.84 22.10 -26.19
CA GLN A 311 5.12 22.39 -24.95
C GLN A 311 3.61 22.25 -25.16
N TYR A 312 2.99 21.32 -24.45
CA TYR A 312 1.55 21.06 -24.55
C TYR A 312 0.73 21.60 -23.37
N ARG A 313 1.35 22.00 -22.24
CA ARG A 313 0.65 22.70 -21.15
C ARG A 313 1.01 24.18 -21.09
N LYS A 314 0.09 25.01 -20.61
CA LYS A 314 0.41 26.39 -20.21
C LYS A 314 1.23 26.35 -18.92
N LYS A 315 2.24 27.22 -18.80
CA LYS A 315 2.91 27.45 -17.52
C LYS A 315 1.87 27.99 -16.55
N MET A 316 1.50 27.20 -15.56
CA MET A 316 0.68 27.65 -14.45
C MET A 316 1.57 28.61 -13.64
N VAL A 317 1.21 29.89 -13.56
CA VAL A 317 1.71 30.75 -12.49
C VAL A 317 1.09 30.16 -11.23
N SER A 318 1.86 29.38 -10.49
CA SER A 318 1.46 28.90 -9.17
C SER A 318 1.05 30.12 -8.36
N GLN A 319 -0.23 30.25 -8.05
CA GLN A 319 -0.72 31.10 -6.97
C GLN A 319 -0.22 30.48 -5.66
N SER A 320 1.07 30.61 -5.41
CA SER A 320 1.73 30.47 -4.12
C SER A 320 2.39 31.81 -3.82
N SER A 321 1.57 32.86 -3.80
CA SER A 321 1.94 34.17 -3.28
C SER A 321 1.21 34.39 -1.97
N GLU A 322 1.47 33.53 -0.98
CA GLU A 322 1.25 33.88 0.41
C GLU A 322 2.25 33.07 1.25
N PHE A 323 3.09 33.80 1.99
CA PHE A 323 4.15 33.35 2.88
C PHE A 323 5.51 32.98 2.27
N SER A 324 6.20 33.97 1.70
CA SER A 324 7.67 34.01 1.76
C SER A 324 8.11 34.88 2.94
N VAL A 325 8.58 34.26 4.03
CA VAL A 325 9.31 35.00 5.07
C VAL A 325 10.70 35.30 4.55
N ARG A 326 10.94 36.60 4.46
CA ARG A 326 12.17 37.32 4.15
C ARG A 326 13.34 36.84 5.02
N GLY A 327 14.42 36.41 4.35
CA GLY A 327 15.76 36.28 4.92
C GLY A 327 16.79 36.67 3.87
N ASN A 328 17.22 37.93 3.89
CA ASN A 328 18.33 38.41 3.07
C ASN A 328 19.64 37.81 3.61
N ASN A 329 20.41 37.16 2.75
CA ASN A 329 21.85 37.42 2.61
C ASN A 329 22.32 36.94 1.23
N SER A 330 23.02 37.85 0.56
CA SER A 330 23.57 37.80 -0.79
C SER A 330 24.71 36.80 -0.93
N VAL A 331 24.80 36.09 -2.06
CA VAL A 331 25.81 36.26 -3.13
C VAL A 331 25.65 35.13 -4.17
N SER A 332 25.33 35.55 -5.39
CA SER A 332 25.62 34.96 -6.71
C SER A 332 25.48 33.43 -6.95
N GLY A 333 24.48 33.07 -7.76
CA GLY A 333 24.39 31.77 -8.43
C GLY A 333 23.03 31.61 -9.12
N ARG A 334 22.89 32.08 -10.36
CA ARG A 334 21.68 31.92 -11.18
C ARG A 334 21.32 30.43 -11.35
N VAL A 335 20.28 29.96 -10.67
CA VAL A 335 19.57 28.72 -11.00
C VAL A 335 18.08 29.04 -11.01
N ASN A 336 17.51 29.09 -12.22
CA ASN A 336 16.08 29.27 -12.43
C ASN A 336 15.36 27.96 -12.10
N THR A 337 14.77 27.86 -10.91
CA THR A 337 13.80 26.80 -10.58
C THR A 337 12.43 27.17 -11.12
N SER A 338 12.18 26.87 -12.40
CA SER A 338 10.81 26.71 -12.87
C SER A 338 10.28 25.37 -12.37
N MET A 339 9.12 25.37 -11.70
CA MET A 339 8.42 24.15 -11.31
C MET A 339 8.23 23.25 -12.53
N GLU A 340 9.06 22.22 -12.58
CA GLU A 340 9.09 21.18 -13.58
C GLU A 340 7.96 20.18 -13.26
N ALA A 341 7.30 19.69 -14.31
CA ALA A 341 6.50 18.46 -14.22
C ALA A 341 7.34 17.39 -13.50
N PRO A 342 6.73 16.53 -12.64
CA PRO A 342 7.46 15.80 -11.61
C PRO A 342 8.72 15.18 -12.19
N ALA A 343 9.86 15.77 -11.85
CA ALA A 343 11.17 15.20 -12.11
C ALA A 343 11.15 13.84 -11.40
N MET A 344 10.90 12.79 -12.18
CA MET A 344 10.92 11.44 -11.69
C MET A 344 12.39 11.18 -11.36
N PHE A 345 12.70 11.17 -10.06
CA PHE A 345 14.05 11.07 -9.56
C PHE A 345 14.82 9.97 -10.29
N MET A 346 15.91 10.39 -10.93
CA MET A 346 16.99 9.59 -11.47
C MET A 346 17.44 8.57 -10.40
N PRO A 347 17.50 7.26 -10.70
CA PRO A 347 18.32 6.36 -9.91
C PRO A 347 19.76 6.80 -10.14
N SER A 348 20.35 7.50 -9.17
CA SER A 348 21.77 7.81 -9.24
C SER A 348 22.56 6.50 -9.36
N LEU A 349 23.43 6.47 -10.37
CA LEU A 349 24.46 5.44 -10.59
C LEU A 349 25.42 5.45 -9.41
N ALA A 350 25.06 4.77 -8.32
CA ALA A 350 26.06 4.21 -7.43
C ALA A 350 26.47 2.84 -8.00
N PRO A 351 27.76 2.45 -7.91
CA PRO A 351 28.17 1.05 -8.13
C PRO A 351 27.27 0.12 -7.31
N SER A 352 27.08 -1.11 -7.80
CA SER A 352 26.43 -2.23 -7.09
C SER A 352 26.90 -2.22 -5.64
N ARG A 353 26.02 -1.74 -4.77
CA ARG A 353 26.37 -1.47 -3.37
C ARG A 353 26.65 -2.78 -2.66
N SER A 354 27.72 -2.78 -1.88
CA SER A 354 28.09 -3.89 -1.00
C SER A 354 26.94 -4.23 -0.05
N VAL A 355 26.79 -5.51 0.29
CA VAL A 355 25.79 -6.02 1.26
C VAL A 355 25.79 -5.24 2.58
N ARG A 356 26.87 -4.55 2.95
CA ARG A 356 26.91 -3.67 4.12
C ARG A 356 25.94 -2.48 4.02
N GLU A 357 25.63 -1.98 2.82
CA GLU A 357 24.60 -0.96 2.58
C GLU A 357 23.20 -1.57 2.41
N THR A 358 23.07 -2.79 1.90
CA THR A 358 21.79 -3.54 1.83
C THR A 358 21.33 -4.07 3.20
N ILE A 359 22.27 -4.24 4.14
CA ILE A 359 22.00 -4.55 5.56
C ILE A 359 21.40 -3.34 6.29
N GLN A 360 21.69 -2.12 5.82
CA GLN A 360 21.00 -0.95 6.33
C GLN A 360 19.58 -0.91 5.76
N GLU A 361 19.41 -1.05 4.43
CA GLU A 361 18.11 -0.91 3.76
C GLU A 361 17.00 -1.74 4.42
N VAL A 362 16.02 -1.02 4.95
CA VAL A 362 14.86 -1.59 5.61
C VAL A 362 14.04 -2.44 4.62
N LYS A 363 13.48 -3.58 5.02
CA LYS A 363 12.49 -4.28 4.17
C LYS A 363 11.13 -3.59 4.30
N MET A 364 10.46 -3.31 3.18
CA MET A 364 9.09 -2.75 3.18
C MET A 364 8.12 -3.52 4.08
N VAL A 365 8.26 -4.85 4.13
CA VAL A 365 7.43 -5.72 4.99
C VAL A 365 7.62 -5.39 6.48
N GLN A 366 8.83 -5.03 6.91
CA GLN A 366 9.14 -4.63 8.28
C GLN A 366 8.51 -3.28 8.62
N ILE A 367 8.59 -2.29 7.71
CA ILE A 367 7.94 -0.97 7.89
C ILE A 367 6.44 -1.14 8.16
N TRP A 368 5.76 -1.86 7.25
CA TRP A 368 4.32 -2.12 7.42
C TRP A 368 4.03 -2.95 8.66
N GLY A 369 4.89 -3.90 9.02
CA GLY A 369 4.76 -4.69 10.24
C GLY A 369 4.79 -3.81 11.50
N ASN A 370 5.79 -2.93 11.60
CA ASN A 370 5.96 -2.03 12.73
C ASN A 370 4.82 -0.99 12.80
N MET A 371 4.42 -0.42 11.66
CA MET A 371 3.26 0.49 11.61
C MET A 371 1.96 -0.20 12.07
N MET A 372 1.72 -1.44 11.65
CA MET A 372 0.52 -2.19 12.04
C MET A 372 0.53 -2.55 13.53
N ARG A 373 1.68 -2.96 14.07
CA ARG A 373 1.83 -3.22 15.52
C ARG A 373 1.65 -1.96 16.34
N TYR A 374 2.20 -0.83 15.90
CA TYR A 374 2.02 0.45 16.59
C TYR A 374 0.56 0.90 16.57
N CYS A 375 -0.13 0.69 15.45
CA CYS A 375 -1.56 0.94 15.31
C CYS A 375 -2.39 0.01 16.21
N GLU A 376 -2.02 -1.26 16.34
CA GLU A 376 -2.64 -2.19 17.30
C GLU A 376 -2.49 -1.70 18.74
N MET A 377 -1.26 -1.33 19.14
CA MET A 377 -0.97 -0.85 20.50
C MET A 377 -1.77 0.41 20.82
N LYS A 378 -1.77 1.41 19.93
CA LYS A 378 -2.59 2.63 20.10
C LYS A 378 -4.10 2.35 20.05
N GLY A 379 -4.52 1.35 19.27
CA GLY A 379 -5.91 0.90 19.26
C GLY A 379 -6.34 0.31 20.61
N LYS A 380 -5.49 -0.47 21.27
CA LYS A 380 -5.73 -1.00 22.62
C LYS A 380 -5.85 0.12 23.64
N GLU A 381 -4.92 1.06 23.65
CA GLU A 381 -4.98 2.25 24.52
C GLU A 381 -6.28 3.05 24.36
N LEU A 382 -6.75 3.24 23.11
CA LEU A 382 -8.01 3.95 22.83
C LEU A 382 -9.27 3.16 23.23
N LEU A 383 -9.22 1.83 23.21
CA LEU A 383 -10.29 0.97 23.74
C LEU A 383 -10.31 0.98 25.27
N ASP A 384 -9.13 0.98 25.88
CA ASP A 384 -9.00 1.04 27.34
C ASP A 384 -9.55 2.35 27.89
N ALA A 385 -9.29 3.46 27.17
CA ALA A 385 -9.84 4.77 27.44
C ALA A 385 -11.32 4.97 27.01
N ASN A 386 -12.01 3.93 26.53
CA ASN A 386 -13.39 3.98 26.01
C ASN A 386 -13.62 5.03 24.91
N VAL A 387 -12.56 5.44 24.21
CA VAL A 387 -12.64 6.37 23.08
C VAL A 387 -13.16 5.63 21.85
N LEU A 388 -12.64 4.43 21.60
CA LEU A 388 -13.17 3.49 20.62
C LEU A 388 -14.13 2.50 21.29
N SER A 389 -15.17 2.10 20.56
CA SER A 389 -16.14 1.10 21.03
C SER A 389 -16.05 -0.19 20.23
N GLN A 390 -16.52 -1.30 20.82
CA GLN A 390 -16.61 -2.58 20.12
C GLN A 390 -17.54 -2.50 18.89
N SER A 391 -18.59 -1.67 18.95
CA SER A 391 -19.46 -1.38 17.81
C SER A 391 -18.70 -0.76 16.64
N ASP A 392 -17.77 0.16 16.89
CA ASP A 392 -16.96 0.79 15.84
C ASP A 392 -16.15 -0.27 15.08
N LEU A 393 -15.56 -1.24 15.80
CA LEU A 393 -14.77 -2.33 15.22
C LEU A 393 -15.63 -3.28 14.38
N TYR A 394 -16.81 -3.67 14.89
CA TYR A 394 -17.73 -4.55 14.16
C TYR A 394 -18.31 -3.89 12.91
N GLU A 395 -18.60 -2.60 12.95
CA GLU A 395 -19.10 -1.87 11.80
C GLU A 395 -18.08 -1.84 10.66
N TRP A 396 -16.80 -1.61 10.99
CA TRP A 396 -15.72 -1.71 10.01
C TRP A 396 -15.58 -3.13 9.43
N LEU A 397 -15.64 -4.16 10.28
CA LEU A 397 -15.56 -5.56 9.85
C LEU A 397 -16.72 -5.99 8.94
N ARG A 398 -17.92 -5.45 9.17
CA ARG A 398 -19.12 -5.68 8.34
C ARG A 398 -19.04 -4.97 6.99
N GLY A 399 -18.06 -4.08 6.78
CA GLY A 399 -17.85 -3.40 5.52
C GLY A 399 -18.91 -2.36 5.18
N LYS A 400 -19.62 -1.83 6.19
CA LYS A 400 -20.53 -0.70 5.99
C LYS A 400 -19.72 0.58 5.76
N ASN A 401 -20.12 1.40 4.79
CA ASN A 401 -19.46 2.67 4.44
C ASN A 401 -19.93 3.84 5.34
N GLY A 402 -20.16 3.57 6.63
CA GLY A 402 -20.55 4.54 7.65
C GLY A 402 -19.41 5.46 8.10
N ASN A 403 -19.72 6.47 8.91
CA ASN A 403 -18.72 7.39 9.46
C ASN A 403 -17.85 6.68 10.50
N GLU A 404 -18.43 5.72 11.22
CA GLU A 404 -17.80 4.87 12.24
C GLU A 404 -16.72 3.97 11.62
N ALA A 405 -17.00 3.41 10.43
CA ALA A 405 -16.01 2.68 9.66
C ALA A 405 -14.83 3.57 9.20
N ALA A 406 -15.05 4.89 9.04
CA ALA A 406 -13.96 5.80 8.73
C ALA A 406 -13.07 6.09 9.96
N ILE A 407 -13.63 6.10 11.17
CA ILE A 407 -12.86 6.25 12.42
C ILE A 407 -11.87 5.09 12.57
N VAL A 408 -12.32 3.84 12.42
CA VAL A 408 -11.43 2.69 12.54
C VAL A 408 -10.52 2.55 11.32
N GLY A 409 -11.06 2.71 10.11
CA GLY A 409 -10.33 2.44 8.87
C GLY A 409 -9.33 3.51 8.44
N VAL A 410 -9.53 4.77 8.87
CA VAL A 410 -8.67 5.91 8.51
C VAL A 410 -8.21 6.64 9.76
N GLY A 411 -9.11 6.91 10.70
CA GLY A 411 -8.83 7.68 11.92
C GLY A 411 -7.77 7.04 12.81
N LEU A 412 -7.94 5.78 13.19
CA LEU A 412 -7.00 5.05 14.06
C LEU A 412 -5.58 4.96 13.45
N PRO A 413 -5.40 4.54 12.18
CA PRO A 413 -4.09 4.58 11.54
C PRO A 413 -3.51 6.00 11.42
N CYS A 414 -4.34 7.02 11.23
CA CYS A 414 -3.90 8.41 11.16
C CYS A 414 -3.45 8.94 12.52
N TYR A 415 -4.18 8.61 13.58
CA TYR A 415 -3.79 8.89 14.97
C TYR A 415 -2.46 8.19 15.32
N SER A 416 -2.32 6.91 14.98
CA SER A 416 -1.08 6.16 15.19
C SER A 416 0.10 6.79 14.45
N LEU A 417 -0.06 7.18 13.19
CA LEU A 417 0.99 7.88 12.44
C LEU A 417 1.36 9.23 13.08
N LEU A 418 0.38 10.01 13.55
CA LEU A 418 0.64 11.27 14.25
C LEU A 418 1.49 11.05 15.50
N GLN A 419 1.14 10.05 16.32
CA GLN A 419 1.92 9.69 17.51
C GLN A 419 3.36 9.31 17.16
N THR A 420 3.56 8.54 16.09
CA THR A 420 4.91 8.21 15.59
C THR A 420 5.70 9.46 15.19
N LEU A 421 5.07 10.42 14.49
CA LEU A 421 5.73 11.65 14.08
C LEU A 421 6.09 12.52 15.29
N LEU A 422 5.18 12.68 16.25
CA LEU A 422 5.42 13.43 17.47
C LEU A 422 6.55 12.81 18.30
N PHE A 423 6.57 11.48 18.44
CA PHE A 423 7.67 10.77 19.10
C PHE A 423 9.00 10.99 18.37
N SER A 424 9.01 10.91 17.03
CA SER A 424 10.20 11.16 16.21
C SER A 424 10.72 12.60 16.33
N ILE A 425 9.82 13.58 16.54
CA ILE A 425 10.17 14.98 16.75
C ILE A 425 10.74 15.16 18.17
N LYS A 426 10.08 14.60 19.20
CA LYS A 426 10.54 14.65 20.59
C LYS A 426 11.92 13.99 20.77
N ALA A 427 12.20 12.91 20.03
CA ALA A 427 13.51 12.24 20.04
C ALA A 427 14.59 12.95 19.20
N ASN A 428 14.26 14.10 18.56
CA ASN A 428 15.14 14.83 17.64
C ASN A 428 15.76 13.94 16.53
N SER A 429 15.02 12.92 16.08
CA SER A 429 15.46 11.99 15.04
C SER A 429 15.52 12.68 13.68
N SER A 430 16.44 12.26 12.82
CA SER A 430 16.57 12.75 11.45
C SER A 430 15.53 12.17 10.49
N GLY A 431 14.99 10.99 10.81
CA GLY A 431 14.01 10.23 10.04
C GLY A 431 12.67 10.00 10.75
N VAL A 432 11.95 8.96 10.39
CA VAL A 432 10.77 8.50 11.14
C VAL A 432 11.20 7.35 12.05
N LEU A 433 11.05 7.55 13.35
CA LEU A 433 11.37 6.56 14.38
C LEU A 433 10.13 5.68 14.64
N LEU A 434 10.21 4.41 14.26
CA LEU A 434 9.18 3.40 14.50
C LEU A 434 9.46 2.63 15.81
N LEU A 435 8.55 1.70 16.16
CA LEU A 435 8.73 0.76 17.26
C LEU A 435 10.08 0.03 17.20
N GLU A 436 10.63 -0.31 18.37
CA GLU A 436 11.90 -1.02 18.55
C GLU A 436 13.13 -0.23 18.04
N ASP A 437 13.17 1.09 18.29
CA ASP A 437 14.23 2.03 17.88
C ASP A 437 14.57 2.00 16.39
N PHE A 438 13.57 1.67 15.58
CA PHE A 438 13.73 1.45 14.16
C PHE A 438 13.59 2.76 13.38
N GLU A 439 14.71 3.39 13.02
CA GLU A 439 14.73 4.68 12.31
C GLU A 439 14.78 4.53 10.77
N ILE A 440 13.84 5.17 10.09
CA ILE A 440 13.80 5.26 8.63
C ILE A 440 14.21 6.66 8.21
N THR A 441 15.39 6.77 7.60
CA THR A 441 15.93 8.03 7.07
C THR A 441 15.93 8.03 5.54
N TYR A 442 16.23 9.18 4.91
CA TYR A 442 16.44 9.27 3.46
C TYR A 442 17.54 8.34 2.94
N LEU A 443 18.51 7.99 3.80
CA LEU A 443 19.62 7.10 3.46
C LEU A 443 19.24 5.62 3.57
N ASN A 444 18.31 5.31 4.48
CA ASN A 444 17.96 3.94 4.84
C ASN A 444 16.64 3.42 4.23
N ARG A 445 15.87 4.32 3.61
CA ARG A 445 14.55 3.96 3.09
C ARG A 445 14.66 2.98 1.91
N PRO A 446 13.65 2.12 1.71
CA PRO A 446 13.63 1.22 0.58
C PRO A 446 13.37 2.00 -0.71
N LYS A 447 14.13 1.74 -1.79
CA LYS A 447 14.01 2.49 -3.06
C LYS A 447 12.84 2.05 -3.95
N ASP A 448 11.71 1.70 -3.35
CA ASP A 448 10.48 1.36 -4.07
C ASP A 448 9.68 2.64 -4.37
N LYS A 449 9.19 2.80 -5.61
CA LYS A 449 8.38 3.95 -6.05
C LYS A 449 7.16 4.18 -5.14
N LEU A 450 6.56 3.11 -4.61
CA LEU A 450 5.39 3.21 -3.73
C LEU A 450 5.76 3.80 -2.37
N LEU A 451 6.91 3.42 -1.82
CA LEU A 451 7.40 3.98 -0.56
C LEU A 451 7.96 5.38 -0.72
N ASP A 452 8.62 5.70 -1.84
CA ASP A 452 9.04 7.08 -2.13
C ASP A 452 7.82 8.01 -2.23
N TRP A 453 6.73 7.54 -2.85
CA TRP A 453 5.46 8.26 -2.93
C TRP A 453 4.84 8.52 -1.55
N PHE A 454 5.01 7.61 -0.57
CA PHE A 454 4.46 7.77 0.79
C PHE A 454 5.41 8.50 1.76
N PHE A 455 6.71 8.14 1.74
CA PHE A 455 7.72 8.58 2.69
C PHE A 455 8.03 10.08 2.57
N ASN A 456 8.17 10.59 1.34
CA ASN A 456 8.46 12.01 1.12
C ASN A 456 7.36 12.92 1.73
N PRO A 457 6.06 12.71 1.45
CA PRO A 457 4.99 13.44 2.13
C PRO A 457 5.01 13.32 3.66
N VAL A 458 5.31 12.14 4.21
CA VAL A 458 5.37 11.92 5.66
C VAL A 458 6.52 12.71 6.30
N MET A 459 7.69 12.75 5.67
CA MET A 459 8.82 13.56 6.13
C MET A 459 8.52 15.06 6.07
N VAL A 460 7.86 15.53 5.00
CA VAL A 460 7.41 16.92 4.88
C VAL A 460 6.42 17.27 6.00
N LEU A 461 5.49 16.36 6.32
CA LEU A 461 4.55 16.54 7.42
C LEU A 461 5.25 16.59 8.78
N LYS A 462 6.22 15.71 9.02
CA LYS A 462 7.06 15.74 10.23
C LYS A 462 7.73 17.10 10.38
N GLU A 463 8.33 17.61 9.31
CA GLU A 463 9.01 18.89 9.32
C GLU A 463 8.06 20.06 9.58
N GLN A 464 6.87 20.03 8.98
CA GLN A 464 5.87 21.07 9.22
C GLN A 464 5.36 21.07 10.67
N ILE A 465 5.10 19.90 11.25
CA ILE A 465 4.70 19.79 12.66
C ILE A 465 5.83 20.31 13.56
N ARG A 466 7.10 19.98 13.23
CA ARG A 466 8.27 20.46 13.96
C ARG A 466 8.40 21.99 13.92
N VAL A 467 8.27 22.59 12.74
CA VAL A 467 8.43 24.04 12.53
C VAL A 467 7.28 24.84 13.15
N ILE A 468 6.05 24.31 13.10
CA ILE A 468 4.88 25.00 13.68
C ILE A 468 4.96 25.05 15.22
N THR A 469 5.72 24.15 15.85
CA THR A 469 5.89 24.09 17.32
C THR A 469 4.54 24.13 18.04
N LEU A 470 3.75 23.07 17.84
CA LEU A 470 2.43 22.94 18.45
C LEU A 470 2.54 22.84 19.97
N VAL A 471 1.66 23.57 20.68
CA VAL A 471 1.51 23.47 22.14
C VAL A 471 0.74 22.18 22.46
N GLU A 472 0.90 21.63 23.67
CA GLU A 472 0.28 20.35 24.07
C GLU A 472 -1.26 20.33 23.85
N ASP A 473 -1.97 21.44 24.10
CA ASP A 473 -3.42 21.53 23.85
C ASP A 473 -3.76 21.46 22.36
N GLU A 474 -2.89 21.99 21.49
CA GLU A 474 -3.06 21.97 20.03
C GLU A 474 -2.70 20.61 19.44
N VAL A 475 -1.72 19.93 20.03
CA VAL A 475 -1.39 18.54 19.72
C VAL A 475 -2.61 17.66 20.04
N ARG A 476 -3.20 17.83 21.22
CA ARG A 476 -4.42 17.12 21.64
C ARG A 476 -5.62 17.45 20.73
N TYR A 477 -5.77 18.70 20.30
CA TYR A 477 -6.79 19.07 19.33
C TYR A 477 -6.55 18.38 17.97
N LEU A 478 -5.31 18.41 17.46
CA LEU A 478 -4.94 17.71 16.23
C LEU A 478 -5.21 16.21 16.31
N GLU A 479 -4.90 15.58 17.45
CA GLU A 479 -5.22 14.16 17.74
C GLU A 479 -6.72 13.86 17.61
N LYS A 480 -7.59 14.71 18.18
CA LYS A 480 -9.06 14.55 18.04
C LYS A 480 -9.46 14.61 16.56
N VAL A 481 -8.96 15.61 15.84
CA VAL A 481 -9.33 15.86 14.44
C VAL A 481 -8.88 14.72 13.52
N VAL A 482 -7.67 14.19 13.72
CA VAL A 482 -7.19 13.07 12.89
C VAL A 482 -7.92 11.75 13.19
N LEU A 483 -8.33 11.51 14.43
CA LEU A 483 -9.04 10.29 14.82
C LEU A 483 -10.50 10.28 14.34
N PHE A 484 -11.23 11.37 14.56
CA PHE A 484 -12.67 11.43 14.25
C PHE A 484 -12.99 12.01 12.88
N GLY A 485 -12.04 12.69 12.25
CA GLY A 485 -12.20 13.28 10.92
C GLY A 485 -13.42 14.21 10.85
N SER A 486 -14.43 13.82 10.06
CA SER A 486 -15.66 14.59 9.88
C SER A 486 -16.74 14.34 10.95
N ASN A 487 -16.53 13.42 11.90
CA ASN A 487 -17.53 13.11 12.94
C ASN A 487 -17.44 14.13 14.10
N LYS A 488 -18.13 15.26 13.92
CA LYS A 488 -18.15 16.37 14.91
C LYS A 488 -18.70 15.98 16.27
N GLN A 489 -19.70 15.10 16.32
CA GLN A 489 -20.30 14.67 17.58
C GLN A 489 -19.32 13.89 18.46
N ARG A 490 -18.56 12.96 17.86
CA ARG A 490 -17.53 12.19 18.58
C ARG A 490 -16.30 13.05 18.93
N LEU A 491 -15.99 14.02 18.07
CA LEU A 491 -14.94 15.01 18.31
C LEU A 491 -15.23 15.86 19.57
N GLU A 492 -16.46 16.33 19.72
CA GLU A 492 -16.91 17.12 20.88
C GLU A 492 -17.03 16.26 22.14
N ALA A 493 -17.44 14.99 22.00
CA ALA A 493 -17.62 14.08 23.14
C ALA A 493 -16.29 13.62 23.78
N TRP A 494 -15.19 13.56 23.03
CA TRP A 494 -13.91 13.14 23.58
C TRP A 494 -13.19 14.31 24.25
N ASP A 495 -13.17 14.35 25.58
CA ASP A 495 -12.41 15.35 26.33
C ASP A 495 -10.97 14.86 26.63
N ASN A 496 -10.06 15.09 25.69
CA ASN A 496 -8.62 14.86 25.90
C ASN A 496 -7.87 16.13 26.38
N GLY A 497 -8.58 17.21 26.74
CA GLY A 497 -8.00 18.51 27.08
C GLY A 497 -7.56 19.38 25.89
N GLY A 498 -7.81 18.97 24.64
CA GLY A 498 -7.60 19.82 23.46
C GLY A 498 -8.70 20.88 23.31
N LEU A 499 -8.31 22.16 23.33
CA LEU A 499 -9.20 23.31 23.20
C LEU A 499 -9.37 23.76 21.74
N VAL A 500 -10.53 24.35 21.44
CA VAL A 500 -10.79 24.97 20.12
C VAL A 500 -9.87 26.18 19.96
N ILE A 501 -9.14 26.21 18.86
CA ILE A 501 -8.13 27.23 18.58
C ILE A 501 -8.82 28.50 18.09
N THR A 502 -8.69 29.58 18.85
CA THR A 502 -9.32 30.88 18.55
C THR A 502 -8.66 31.61 17.39
N ASP A 503 -7.36 31.38 17.15
CA ASP A 503 -6.62 31.99 16.05
C ASP A 503 -6.94 31.28 14.72
N ALA A 504 -7.54 32.01 13.79
CA ALA A 504 -7.95 31.53 12.49
C ALA A 504 -6.77 31.02 11.63
N LEU A 505 -5.60 31.66 11.72
CA LEU A 505 -4.42 31.23 10.95
C LEU A 505 -3.89 29.89 11.47
N ARG A 506 -3.79 29.76 12.79
CA ARG A 506 -3.28 28.56 13.46
C ARG A 506 -4.25 27.38 13.33
N ALA A 507 -5.54 27.63 13.45
CA ALA A 507 -6.59 26.65 13.15
C ALA A 507 -6.49 26.15 11.69
N ALA A 508 -6.32 27.05 10.72
CA ALA A 508 -6.18 26.69 9.31
C ALA A 508 -4.92 25.85 9.02
N GLN A 509 -3.81 26.12 9.71
CA GLN A 509 -2.57 25.32 9.60
C GLN A 509 -2.76 23.88 10.11
N ILE A 510 -3.34 23.73 11.30
CA ILE A 510 -3.61 22.42 11.91
C ILE A 510 -4.64 21.63 11.10
N GLU A 511 -5.70 22.31 10.63
CA GLU A 511 -6.67 21.70 9.73
C GLU A 511 -6.00 21.28 8.42
N GLY A 512 -5.10 22.10 7.87
CA GLY A 512 -4.30 21.77 6.68
C GLY A 512 -3.37 20.56 6.87
N ILE A 513 -2.79 20.38 8.06
CA ILE A 513 -2.03 19.17 8.43
C ILE A 513 -2.97 17.97 8.51
N SER A 514 -4.07 18.10 9.25
CA SER A 514 -5.04 17.00 9.44
C SER A 514 -5.60 16.50 8.10
N ARG A 515 -6.00 17.40 7.20
CA ARG A 515 -6.52 17.06 5.86
C ARG A 515 -5.49 16.28 5.04
N ARG A 516 -4.21 16.67 5.09
CA ARG A 516 -3.13 15.98 4.37
C ARG A 516 -2.85 14.61 4.97
N MET A 517 -2.79 14.48 6.30
CA MET A 517 -2.59 13.19 6.97
C MET A 517 -3.74 12.22 6.67
N ILE A 518 -4.97 12.67 6.85
CA ILE A 518 -6.18 11.87 6.56
C ILE A 518 -6.20 11.46 5.08
N GLY A 519 -5.86 12.38 4.16
CA GLY A 519 -5.79 12.08 2.73
C GLY A 519 -4.75 11.01 2.38
N MET A 520 -3.55 11.08 2.97
CA MET A 520 -2.50 10.06 2.77
C MET A 520 -2.95 8.69 3.28
N ILE A 521 -3.44 8.61 4.52
CA ILE A 521 -3.89 7.35 5.11
C ILE A 521 -5.09 6.79 4.34
N ARG A 522 -6.03 7.64 3.92
CA ARG A 522 -7.16 7.23 3.09
C ARG A 522 -6.68 6.62 1.78
N SER A 523 -5.68 7.20 1.12
CA SER A 523 -5.10 6.62 -0.09
C SER A 523 -4.47 5.24 0.17
N VAL A 524 -3.67 5.13 1.24
CA VAL A 524 -3.05 3.86 1.66
C VAL A 524 -4.09 2.79 2.02
N SER A 525 -5.18 3.17 2.67
CA SER A 525 -6.24 2.26 3.12
C SER A 525 -6.97 1.53 1.99
N LYS A 526 -6.87 2.06 0.77
CA LYS A 526 -7.46 1.48 -0.45
C LYS A 526 -6.63 0.33 -1.03
N PHE A 527 -5.38 0.15 -0.58
CA PHE A 527 -4.58 -0.99 -1.02
C PHE A 527 -5.09 -2.29 -0.39
N PRO A 528 -5.34 -3.36 -1.18
CA PRO A 528 -5.90 -4.59 -0.66
C PRO A 528 -4.98 -5.27 0.35
N THR A 529 -3.67 -5.24 0.11
CA THR A 529 -2.66 -5.76 1.05
C THR A 529 -2.69 -5.04 2.40
N TYR A 530 -2.87 -3.72 2.39
CA TYR A 530 -3.02 -2.94 3.61
C TYR A 530 -4.29 -3.36 4.34
N ARG A 531 -5.43 -3.39 3.64
CA ARG A 531 -6.74 -3.77 4.21
C ARG A 531 -6.71 -5.16 4.83
N ARG A 532 -6.06 -6.13 4.18
CA ARG A 532 -5.91 -7.50 4.71
C ARG A 532 -5.11 -7.52 6.01
N LYS A 533 -3.97 -6.83 6.06
CA LYS A 533 -3.14 -6.74 7.28
C LYS A 533 -3.87 -5.99 8.40
N PHE A 534 -4.50 -4.87 8.07
CA PHE A 534 -5.26 -4.07 9.02
C PHE A 534 -6.48 -4.81 9.57
N ARG A 535 -7.13 -5.66 8.76
CA ARG A 535 -8.19 -6.55 9.25
C ARG A 535 -7.72 -7.48 10.36
N HIS A 536 -6.46 -7.92 10.34
CA HIS A 536 -5.90 -8.71 11.44
C HIS A 536 -5.77 -7.88 12.70
N VAL A 537 -5.26 -6.64 12.60
CA VAL A 537 -5.20 -5.68 13.72
C VAL A 537 -6.58 -5.49 14.33
N VAL A 538 -7.61 -5.19 13.53
CA VAL A 538 -8.98 -5.00 14.03
C VAL A 538 -9.52 -6.26 14.72
N LYS A 539 -9.23 -7.46 14.21
CA LYS A 539 -9.61 -8.70 14.89
C LYS A 539 -8.92 -8.86 16.25
N THR A 540 -7.64 -8.52 16.34
CA THR A 540 -6.91 -8.51 17.61
C THR A 540 -7.50 -7.50 18.60
N LEU A 541 -7.90 -6.32 18.12
CA LEU A 541 -8.59 -5.30 18.92
C LEU A 541 -9.95 -5.80 19.43
N VAL A 542 -10.72 -6.52 18.61
CA VAL A 542 -11.99 -7.14 19.04
C VAL A 542 -11.75 -8.23 20.10
N ALA A 543 -10.70 -9.05 19.95
CA ALA A 543 -10.36 -10.04 20.96
C ALA A 543 -9.99 -9.37 22.30
N HIS A 544 -9.20 -8.30 22.24
CA HIS A 544 -8.82 -7.51 23.43
C HIS A 544 -10.03 -6.90 24.14
N SER A 545 -10.99 -6.34 23.39
CA SER A 545 -12.20 -5.78 24.01
C SER A 545 -13.03 -6.87 24.71
N LEU A 546 -13.15 -8.06 24.10
CA LEU A 546 -13.87 -9.19 24.71
C LEU A 546 -13.18 -9.70 25.98
N GLU A 547 -11.85 -9.77 25.99
CA GLU A 547 -11.08 -10.15 27.18
C GLU A 547 -11.25 -9.14 28.32
N LYS A 548 -11.26 -7.84 28.01
CA LYS A 548 -11.53 -6.77 28.97
C LYS A 548 -12.94 -6.90 29.56
N ASP A 549 -13.96 -7.06 28.72
CA ASP A 549 -15.36 -7.21 29.17
C ASP A 549 -15.54 -8.45 30.07
N ALA A 550 -14.90 -9.57 29.73
CA ALA A 550 -14.93 -10.79 30.53
C ALA A 550 -14.22 -10.61 31.89
N SER A 551 -13.08 -9.92 31.91
CA SER A 551 -12.33 -9.60 33.13
C SER A 551 -13.11 -8.65 34.04
N GLU A 552 -13.73 -7.60 33.49
CA GLU A 552 -14.58 -6.67 34.24
C GLU A 552 -15.81 -7.39 34.81
N THR A 553 -16.45 -8.26 34.03
CA THR A 553 -17.59 -9.07 34.50
C THR A 553 -17.19 -10.03 35.62
N ALA A 554 -16.02 -10.66 35.53
CA ALA A 554 -15.49 -11.54 36.58
C ALA A 554 -15.14 -10.76 37.86
N LEU A 555 -14.57 -9.55 37.73
CA LEU A 555 -14.31 -8.66 38.87
C LEU A 555 -15.62 -8.23 39.53
N VAL A 556 -16.61 -7.79 38.77
CA VAL A 556 -17.94 -7.42 39.31
C VAL A 556 -18.59 -8.60 40.01
N SER A 557 -18.53 -9.81 39.45
CA SER A 557 -19.03 -11.02 40.11
C SER A 557 -18.32 -11.29 41.44
N CYS A 558 -16.99 -11.16 41.48
CA CYS A 558 -16.19 -11.35 42.70
C CYS A 558 -16.48 -10.26 43.76
N TYR A 559 -16.72 -9.01 43.35
CA TYR A 559 -17.13 -7.94 44.25
C TYR A 559 -18.53 -8.16 44.81
N VAL A 560 -19.49 -8.59 43.98
CA VAL A 560 -20.85 -8.93 44.43
C VAL A 560 -20.81 -10.11 45.40
N GLU A 561 -20.00 -11.13 45.12
CA GLU A 561 -19.86 -12.30 46.00
C GLU A 561 -19.20 -11.93 47.34
N LYS A 562 -18.22 -11.02 47.34
CA LYS A 562 -17.63 -10.45 48.56
C LYS A 562 -18.63 -9.59 49.36
N ASP A 563 -19.40 -8.72 48.72
CA ASP A 563 -20.40 -7.88 49.38
C ASP A 563 -21.53 -8.74 50.01
N VAL A 564 -21.93 -9.82 49.34
CA VAL A 564 -22.87 -10.81 49.89
C VAL A 564 -22.27 -11.54 51.09
N ALA A 565 -21.00 -11.97 51.00
CA ALA A 565 -20.31 -12.63 52.11
C ALA A 565 -20.11 -11.70 53.32
N GLU A 566 -19.78 -10.43 53.09
CA GLU A 566 -19.56 -9.43 54.14
C GLU A 566 -20.89 -9.07 54.84
N LYS A 567 -21.98 -8.91 54.07
CA LYS A 567 -23.33 -8.74 54.63
C LYS A 567 -23.78 -9.94 55.46
N ALA A 568 -23.50 -11.17 55.02
CA ALA A 568 -23.81 -12.39 55.79
C ALA A 568 -23.03 -12.45 57.12
N LEU A 569 -21.77 -12.00 57.12
CA LEU A 569 -20.91 -11.97 58.31
C LEU A 569 -21.35 -10.90 59.32
N VAL A 570 -21.83 -9.75 58.83
CA VAL A 570 -22.43 -8.70 59.67
C VAL A 570 -23.75 -9.18 60.29
N ILE A 571 -24.61 -9.87 59.53
CA ILE A 571 -25.86 -10.45 60.05
C ILE A 571 -25.56 -11.49 61.15
N HIS A 572 -24.60 -12.39 60.91
CA HIS A 572 -24.19 -13.40 61.91
C HIS A 572 -23.58 -12.76 63.17
N SER A 573 -22.88 -11.63 63.05
CA SER A 573 -22.32 -10.90 64.20
C SER A 573 -23.40 -10.18 65.00
N LEU A 574 -24.38 -9.56 64.33
CA LEU A 574 -25.56 -8.96 64.97
C LEU A 574 -26.41 -10.02 65.69
N GLU A 575 -26.56 -11.20 65.12
CA GLU A 575 -27.29 -12.31 65.75
C GLU A 575 -26.54 -12.86 66.99
N LYS A 576 -25.21 -12.82 66.96
CA LYS A 576 -24.35 -13.18 68.10
C LYS A 576 -24.34 -12.12 69.22
N ASP A 577 -24.51 -10.84 68.90
CA ASP A 577 -24.59 -9.76 69.88
C ASP A 577 -25.99 -9.65 70.53
N ILE A 578 -27.05 -10.10 69.85
CA ILE A 578 -28.39 -10.27 70.43
C ILE A 578 -28.43 -11.47 71.38
N ALA A 579 -27.56 -12.47 71.17
CA ALA A 579 -27.37 -13.60 72.06
C ALA A 579 -26.29 -13.32 73.12
N GLY A 580 -26.66 -12.62 74.19
CA GLY A 580 -25.80 -12.40 75.37
C GLY A 580 -25.26 -13.71 76.01
N PRO A 581 -24.19 -13.64 76.83
CA PRO A 581 -23.35 -14.79 77.16
C PRO A 581 -24.07 -15.77 78.10
N GLY A 582 -24.39 -16.97 77.59
CA GLY A 582 -25.19 -17.96 78.31
C GLY A 582 -24.79 -19.41 78.06
N ARG A 583 -23.77 -19.86 78.80
CA ARG A 583 -23.65 -21.19 79.42
C ARG A 583 -23.63 -22.47 78.54
N SER A 584 -22.40 -23.00 78.43
CA SER A 584 -22.00 -24.42 78.43
C SER A 584 -23.08 -25.45 78.77
N THR A 585 -23.27 -26.44 77.88
CA THR A 585 -23.46 -27.84 78.26
C THR A 585 -22.84 -28.79 77.21
N ARG A 586 -22.35 -29.90 77.72
CA ARG A 586 -21.43 -30.87 77.13
C ARG A 586 -22.22 -32.13 76.77
N SER A 587 -22.11 -32.67 75.54
CA SER A 587 -22.33 -34.10 75.23
C SER A 587 -21.58 -34.45 73.93
N ILE A 588 -20.39 -35.04 73.99
CA ILE A 588 -20.10 -36.49 73.87
C ILE A 588 -20.45 -37.08 72.48
N VAL A 589 -19.38 -37.26 71.69
CA VAL A 589 -19.00 -38.41 70.85
C VAL A 589 -19.94 -38.87 69.72
N SER A 590 -19.46 -38.74 68.47
CA SER A 590 -19.14 -39.91 67.62
C SER A 590 -18.40 -39.50 66.34
N VAL A 591 -17.21 -40.08 66.16
CA VAL A 591 -16.44 -40.17 64.90
C VAL A 591 -17.09 -41.24 64.00
N PRO A 592 -17.12 -41.04 62.67
CA PRO A 592 -16.40 -41.92 61.73
C PRO A 592 -15.59 -41.06 60.73
N SER A 593 -14.26 -41.22 60.66
CA SER A 593 -13.50 -42.19 59.85
C SER A 593 -13.32 -41.73 58.39
N ASP A 594 -12.04 -41.64 58.04
CA ASP A 594 -11.46 -41.42 56.73
C ASP A 594 -12.15 -42.20 55.60
N ASP A 595 -12.13 -41.64 54.38
CA ASP A 595 -11.33 -42.25 53.31
C ASP A 595 -11.16 -41.30 52.12
N ASN A 596 -9.90 -41.23 51.67
CA ASN A 596 -9.42 -40.60 50.45
C ASN A 596 -10.01 -41.28 49.20
N VAL A 597 -10.39 -40.49 48.18
CA VAL A 597 -9.85 -40.50 46.80
C VAL A 597 -10.11 -39.13 46.19
#